data_AF-A0A9E0LDC4-F1
#
_entry.id   AF-A0A9E0LDC4-F1
#
_cell.length_a   1.000
_cell.length_b   1.000
_cell.length_c   1.000
_cell.angle_alpha   90.00
_cell.angle_beta   90.00
_cell.angle_gamma   90.00
#
_symmetry.space_group_name_H-M   'P 1'
#
loop_
_entity.id
_entity.type
_entity.pdbx_description
1 polymer ?
#
loop_
_entity_poly.entity_id
_entity_poly.type
_entity_poly.pdbx_seq_one_letter_code
_entity_poly.pdbx_strand_id
1 'polypeptide(L)'
;MATQTIDIPGYKLFPSPRNRHRDVFDVQVFVPYPYALIVLDDFHFAGKATLFAACRASDGKMGQLVSFEQAADREKFERLFTPD
;
A
#
# COMPACT_ATOMS: atom_id res chain seq x y z
N MET A 1 -11.31 12.27 -14.17
CA MET A 1 -10.70 12.88 -12.97
C MET A 1 -9.24 12.46 -12.93
N ALA A 2 -8.30 13.41 -12.92
CA ALA A 2 -6.87 13.07 -12.88
C ALA A 2 -6.52 12.53 -11.48
N THR A 3 -6.30 11.21 -11.38
CA THR A 3 -5.72 10.61 -10.18
C THR A 3 -4.32 11.20 -10.00
N GLN A 4 -4.14 12.08 -9.02
CA GLN A 4 -2.83 12.64 -8.68
C GLN A 4 -1.91 11.49 -8.28
N THR A 5 -0.89 11.23 -9.09
CA THR A 5 0.15 10.27 -8.77
C THR A 5 1.05 10.83 -7.70
N ILE A 6 1.46 9.99 -6.75
CA ILE A 6 2.40 10.36 -5.71
C ILE A 6 3.72 9.68 -6.07
N ASP A 7 4.72 10.49 -6.41
CA ASP A 7 6.05 10.01 -6.76
C ASP A 7 6.95 10.09 -5.52
N ILE A 8 7.40 8.94 -5.04
CA ILE A 8 8.34 8.82 -3.90
C ILE A 8 9.64 8.15 -4.38
N PRO A 9 10.75 8.27 -3.62
CA PRO A 9 11.98 7.57 -3.97
C PRO A 9 11.74 6.06 -4.11
N GLY A 10 11.93 5.53 -5.31
CA GLY A 10 11.81 4.10 -5.62
C GLY A 10 10.42 3.62 -6.06
N TYR A 11 9.35 4.41 -5.88
CA TYR A 11 8.01 4.00 -6.27
C TYR A 11 7.17 5.15 -6.85
N LYS A 12 6.37 4.82 -7.85
CA LYS A 12 5.27 5.66 -8.31
C LYS A 12 3.96 5.10 -7.80
N LEU A 13 3.27 5.86 -6.97
CA LEU A 13 2.05 5.45 -6.28
C LEU A 13 0.82 6.06 -6.94
N PHE A 14 -0.23 5.25 -7.03
CA PHE A 14 -1.51 5.61 -7.60
C PHE A 14 -2.58 5.41 -6.52
N PRO A 15 -3.06 6.49 -5.89
CA PRO A 15 -4.08 6.39 -4.85
C PRO A 15 -5.42 5.92 -5.42
N SER A 16 -6.08 5.02 -4.70
CA SER A 16 -7.44 4.62 -5.04
C SER A 16 -8.43 5.72 -4.64
N PRO A 17 -9.47 5.99 -5.43
CA PRO A 17 -10.56 6.88 -5.04
C PRO A 17 -11.25 6.46 -3.73
N ARG A 18 -11.13 5.18 -3.36
CA ARG A 18 -11.71 4.59 -2.15
C ARG A 18 -10.89 4.86 -0.89
N ASN A 19 -9.66 5.35 -1.02
CA ASN A 19 -8.81 5.60 0.12
C ASN A 19 -9.38 6.75 0.97
N ARG A 20 -9.61 6.48 2.26
CA ARG A 20 -10.03 7.51 3.24
C ARG A 20 -8.96 8.58 3.45
N HIS A 21 -7.70 8.19 3.39
CA HIS A 21 -6.54 9.06 3.55
C HIS A 21 -5.59 8.84 2.36
N ARG A 22 -4.86 9.86 1.93
CA ARG A 22 -3.89 9.76 0.82
C ARG A 22 -2.45 9.90 1.29
N ASP A 23 -2.26 9.85 2.59
CA ASP A 23 -0.97 10.01 3.23
C ASP A 23 -0.13 8.74 3.05
N VAL A 24 1.15 8.97 2.75
CA VAL A 24 2.18 7.93 2.71
C VAL A 24 2.96 8.06 4.02
N PHE A 25 2.89 7.03 4.84
CA PHE A 25 3.60 6.89 6.10
C PHE A 25 5.00 6.27 5.90
N ASP A 26 5.84 6.38 6.92
CA ASP A 26 7.22 5.89 6.91
C ASP A 26 7.32 4.37 6.75
N VAL A 27 6.37 3.63 7.32
CA VAL A 27 6.37 2.16 7.23
C VAL A 27 5.64 1.74 5.95
N GLN A 28 6.34 1.07 5.05
CA GLN A 28 5.82 0.71 3.73
C GLN A 28 6.14 -0.75 3.40
N VAL A 29 5.18 -1.43 2.78
CA VAL A 29 5.32 -2.82 2.30
C VAL A 29 4.94 -2.85 0.84
N PHE A 30 5.87 -3.29 0.00
CA PHE A 30 5.60 -3.57 -1.40
C PHE A 30 5.07 -5.00 -1.55
N VAL A 31 3.89 -5.11 -2.14
CA VAL A 31 3.19 -6.35 -2.43
C VAL A 31 3.31 -6.60 -3.94
N PRO A 32 4.11 -7.59 -4.39
CA PRO A 32 4.34 -7.86 -5.81
C PRO A 32 3.17 -8.60 -6.49
N TYR A 33 1.93 -8.34 -6.04
CA TYR A 33 0.70 -8.94 -6.53
C TYR A 33 -0.27 -7.82 -6.95
N PRO A 34 -0.20 -7.32 -8.19
CA PRO A 34 -0.95 -6.14 -8.62
C PRO A 34 -2.48 -6.32 -8.55
N TYR A 35 -2.94 -7.57 -8.64
CA TYR A 35 -4.36 -7.94 -8.61
C TYR A 35 -4.82 -8.53 -7.28
N ALA A 36 -3.96 -8.54 -6.24
CA ALA A 36 -4.37 -9.00 -4.93
C ALA A 36 -5.48 -8.10 -4.38
N LEU A 37 -6.53 -8.73 -3.86
CA LEU A 37 -7.63 -8.04 -3.21
C LEU A 37 -7.28 -7.80 -1.74
N ILE A 38 -6.68 -6.64 -1.47
CA ILE A 38 -6.36 -6.21 -0.11
C ILE A 38 -7.47 -5.30 0.40
N VAL A 39 -8.21 -5.78 1.41
CA VAL A 39 -9.18 -4.99 2.16
C VAL A 39 -8.57 -4.64 3.51
N LEU A 40 -8.03 -3.42 3.65
CA LEU A 40 -7.31 -3.02 4.86
C LEU A 40 -8.17 -3.08 6.14
N ASP A 41 -9.47 -2.83 6.02
CA ASP A 41 -10.41 -2.88 7.14
C ASP A 41 -10.50 -4.28 7.78
N ASP A 42 -10.24 -5.36 7.02
CA ASP A 42 -10.30 -6.75 7.52
C ASP A 42 -9.14 -7.10 8.46
N PHE A 43 -8.04 -6.34 8.42
CA PHE A 43 -6.87 -6.60 9.25
C PHE A 43 -6.96 -5.97 10.64
N HIS A 44 -7.95 -5.09 10.88
CA HIS A 44 -8.14 -4.39 12.15
C HIS A 44 -6.83 -3.80 12.72
N PHE A 45 -6.19 -2.92 11.95
CA PHE A 45 -4.96 -2.23 12.36
C PHE A 45 -5.21 -1.27 13.53
N ALA A 46 -4.19 -1.06 14.36
CA ALA A 46 -4.26 -0.12 15.49
C ALA A 46 -4.12 1.34 15.02
N GLY A 47 -3.27 1.59 14.02
CA GLY A 47 -3.07 2.89 13.39
C GLY A 47 -3.74 3.02 12.03
N LYS A 48 -3.43 4.13 11.35
CA LYS A 48 -3.88 4.35 9.97
C LYS A 48 -3.05 3.53 8.99
N ALA A 49 -3.74 2.98 7.99
CA ALA A 49 -3.12 2.32 6.85
C ALA A 49 -3.76 2.82 5.55
N THR A 50 -2.94 2.93 4.50
CA THR A 50 -3.38 3.34 3.16
C THR A 50 -2.82 2.39 2.11
N LEU A 51 -3.66 1.98 1.16
CA LEU A 51 -3.31 1.10 0.05
C LEU A 51 -3.15 1.90 -1.24
N PHE A 52 -2.03 1.72 -1.93
CA PHE A 52 -1.79 2.33 -3.23
C PHE A 52 -1.50 1.24 -4.26
N ALA A 53 -1.92 1.44 -5.51
CA ALA A 53 -1.26 0.72 -6.60
C ALA A 53 0.14 1.33 -6.79
N ALA A 54 1.15 0.51 -7.02
CA ALA A 54 2.53 0.95 -7.04
C ALA A 54 3.28 0.40 -8.26
N CYS A 55 4.05 1.26 -8.90
CA CYS A 55 5.07 0.87 -9.86
C CYS A 55 6.43 1.05 -9.21
N ARG A 56 7.21 -0.04 -9.10
CA ARG A 56 8.56 -0.01 -8.57
C ARG A 56 9.51 0.54 -9.62
N ALA A 57 10.20 1.63 -9.32
CA ALA A 57 11.09 2.31 -10.25
C ALA A 57 12.37 1.52 -10.56
N SER A 58 12.80 0.63 -9.66
CA SER A 58 14.04 -0.13 -9.83
C SER A 58 13.96 -1.20 -10.91
N ASP A 59 12.80 -1.81 -11.14
CA ASP A 59 12.62 -2.88 -12.14
C ASP A 59 11.33 -2.76 -12.97
N GLY A 60 10.56 -1.67 -12.79
CA GLY A 60 9.30 -1.43 -13.48
C GLY A 60 8.18 -2.37 -13.07
N LYS A 61 8.33 -3.17 -12.00
CA LYS A 61 7.27 -4.11 -11.60
C LYS A 61 6.07 -3.38 -11.02
N MET A 62 4.91 -3.79 -11.49
CA MET A 62 3.62 -3.37 -10.96
C MET A 62 3.25 -4.24 -9.77
N GLY A 63 2.75 -3.59 -8.74
CA GLY A 63 2.27 -4.22 -7.53
C GLY A 63 1.35 -3.28 -6.78
N GLN A 64 1.23 -3.53 -5.49
CA GLN A 64 0.56 -2.65 -4.55
C GLN A 64 1.56 -2.25 -3.47
N LEU A 65 1.38 -1.08 -2.88
CA LEU A 65 2.15 -0.63 -1.74
C LEU A 65 1.19 -0.27 -0.63
N VAL A 66 1.35 -0.94 0.51
CA VAL A 66 0.61 -0.62 1.72
C VAL A 66 1.51 0.20 2.61
N SER A 67 0.99 1.33 3.08
CA SER A 67 1.70 2.21 3.99
C SER A 67 0.98 2.26 5.33
N PHE A 68 1.74 2.21 6.42
CA PHE A 68 1.26 2.08 7.80
C PHE A 68 1.84 3.18 8.69
N GLU A 69 1.02 3.70 9.57
CA GLU A 69 1.45 4.61 10.63
C GLU A 69 2.33 3.90 11.68
N GLN A 70 2.11 2.61 11.92
CA GLN A 70 2.81 1.83 12.94
C GLN A 70 3.51 0.60 12.37
N ALA A 71 4.72 0.32 12.87
CA ALA A 71 5.48 -0.88 12.49
C ALA A 71 4.82 -2.19 12.95
N ALA A 72 4.05 -2.16 14.06
CA ALA A 72 3.31 -3.33 14.53
C ALA A 72 2.21 -3.76 13.55
N ASP A 73 1.54 -2.80 12.91
CA ASP A 73 0.51 -3.06 11.90
C ASP A 73 1.11 -3.66 10.63
N ARG A 74 2.32 -3.23 10.26
CA ARG A 74 3.09 -3.86 9.19
C ARG A 74 3.34 -5.34 9.47
N GLU A 75 3.85 -5.67 10.65
CA GLU A 75 4.13 -7.07 11.00
C GLU A 75 2.86 -7.92 11.01
N LYS A 76 1.74 -7.34 11.48
CA LYS A 76 0.43 -7.99 11.44
C LYS A 76 -0.02 -8.25 10.00
N PHE A 77 0.13 -7.26 9.12
CA PHE A 77 -0.18 -7.41 7.70
C PHE A 77 0.67 -8.50 7.06
N GLU A 78 1.99 -8.49 7.23
CA GLU A 78 2.89 -9.51 6.66
C GLU A 78 2.57 -10.93 7.15
N ARG A 79 2.07 -11.08 8.39
CA ARG A 79 1.66 -12.38 8.94
C ARG A 79 0.31 -12.88 8.42
N LEU A 80 -0.64 -11.97 8.20
CA LEU A 80 -2.02 -12.31 7.82
C LEU A 80 -2.22 -12.30 6.30
N PHE A 81 -1.45 -11.49 5.58
CA PHE A 81 -1.56 -11.36 4.14
C PHE A 81 -1.08 -12.63 3.46
N THR A 82 -2.02 -13.32 2.82
CA THR A 82 -1.75 -14.44 1.93
C THR A 82 -2.24 -14.02 0.54
N PRO A 83 -1.37 -14.04 -0.49
CA PRO A 83 -1.82 -13.81 -1.85
C PRO A 83 -2.72 -14.98 -2.28
N ASP A 84 -3.94 -14.68 -2.71
CA ASP A 84 -4.89 -15.64 -3.28
C ASP A 84 -4.43 -16.13 -4.67
#